data_AF-A0A535DAV6-F1
#
_entry.id   AF-A0A535DAV6-F1
#
_cell.length_a   1.000
_cell.length_b   1.000
_cell.length_c   1.000
_cell.angle_alpha   90.00
_cell.angle_beta   90.00
_cell.angle_gamma   90.00
#
_symmetry.space_group_name_H-M   'P 1'
#
loop_
_entity.id
_entity.type
_entity.pdbx_description
1 polymer ?
#
loop_
_entity_poly.entity_id
_entity_poly.type
_entity_poly.pdbx_seq_one_letter_code
_entity_poly.pdbx_strand_id
1 'polypeptide(L)'
;MISSLRLPRIQRQPSRYFCELDRWSFNSRYTNGRCPICGWAPAGAPTAPGWMMAGRRMDWQIFGLLALAILLLLVGLIVAQAVGFTPPAAQNHLPSSIASGARTASSSR
;
A
#
# COMPACT_ATOMS: atom_id res chain seq x y z
N MET A 1 -23.82 42.11 -0.49
CA MET A 1 -22.52 42.17 0.22
C MET A 1 -21.74 40.91 -0.14
N ILE A 2 -20.67 41.04 -0.93
CA ILE A 2 -19.88 39.90 -1.41
C ILE A 2 -18.72 39.70 -0.43
N SER A 3 -18.80 38.65 0.38
CA SER A 3 -17.73 38.25 1.31
C SER A 3 -16.52 37.79 0.51
N SER A 4 -15.45 38.58 0.55
CA SER A 4 -14.16 38.22 -0.02
C SER A 4 -13.51 37.13 0.83
N LEU A 5 -13.57 35.89 0.35
CA LEU A 5 -12.80 34.78 0.91
C LEU A 5 -11.31 35.07 0.68
N ARG A 6 -10.63 35.61 1.70
CA ARG A 6 -9.16 35.70 1.72
C ARG A 6 -8.59 34.28 1.81
N LEU A 7 -8.20 33.73 0.66
CA LEU A 7 -7.41 32.51 0.61
C LEU A 7 -6.08 32.73 1.35
N PRO A 8 -5.68 31.81 2.24
CA PRO A 8 -4.38 31.91 2.91
C PRO A 8 -3.28 31.87 1.86
N ARG A 9 -2.44 32.91 1.87
CA ARG A 9 -1.28 33.02 0.99
C ARG A 9 -0.32 31.89 1.37
N ILE A 10 -0.25 30.84 0.54
CA ILE A 10 0.71 29.76 0.69
C ILE A 10 2.10 30.39 0.54
N GLN A 11 2.75 30.69 1.67
CA GLN A 11 4.14 31.11 1.67
C GLN A 11 4.96 29.93 1.17
N ARG A 12 5.54 30.08 -0.03
CA ARG A 12 6.51 29.12 -0.56
C ARG A 12 7.75 29.18 0.31
N GLN A 13 7.85 28.27 1.28
CA GLN A 13 9.09 28.10 2.03
C GLN A 13 10.21 27.70 1.07
N PRO A 14 11.43 28.22 1.27
CA PRO A 14 12.57 27.84 0.46
C PRO A 14 12.79 26.33 0.56
N SER A 15 12.83 25.66 -0.60
CA SER A 15 12.98 24.20 -0.66
C SER A 15 14.42 23.74 -0.47
N ARG A 16 15.40 24.65 -0.58
CA ARG A 16 16.83 24.37 -0.42
C ARG A 16 17.37 25.00 0.85
N TYR A 17 18.18 24.24 1.56
CA TYR A 17 18.88 24.63 2.77
C TYR A 17 20.37 24.39 2.58
N PHE A 18 21.18 25.26 3.18
CA PHE A 18 22.64 25.14 3.14
C PHE A 18 23.14 24.67 4.51
N CYS A 19 23.95 23.63 4.52
CA CYS A 19 24.62 23.14 5.71
C CYS A 19 25.99 23.80 5.81
N GLU A 20 26.22 24.61 6.85
CA GLU A 20 27.51 25.28 7.08
C GLU A 20 28.65 24.31 7.43
N LEU A 21 28.31 23.17 8.05
CA LEU A 21 29.29 22.16 8.47
C LEU A 21 29.94 21.46 7.27
N ASP A 22 29.11 21.01 6.31
CA ASP A 22 29.56 20.27 5.13
C ASP A 22 29.67 21.14 3.86
N ARG A 23 29.35 22.44 3.98
CA ARG A 23 29.23 23.41 2.87
C ARG A 23 28.38 22.88 1.71
N TRP A 24 27.30 22.15 2.04
CA TRP A 24 26.47 21.45 1.07
C TRP A 24 25.05 22.03 1.03
N SER A 25 24.54 22.30 -0.18
CA SER A 25 23.14 22.68 -0.38
C SER A 25 22.28 21.45 -0.66
N PHE A 26 21.21 21.24 0.11
CA PHE A 26 20.29 20.12 -0.09
C PHE A 26 18.83 20.58 -0.09
N ASN A 27 17.95 19.74 -0.63
CA ASN A 27 16.52 19.99 -0.64
C ASN A 27 15.82 19.18 0.46
N SER A 28 15.19 19.87 1.42
CA SER A 28 14.58 19.25 2.60
C SER A 28 13.48 18.24 2.26
N ARG A 29 12.80 18.43 1.12
CA ARG A 29 11.74 17.53 0.64
C ARG A 29 12.27 16.13 0.35
N TYR A 30 13.51 16.03 -0.11
CA TYR A 30 14.09 14.76 -0.53
C TYR A 30 15.01 14.14 0.52
N THR A 31 15.44 14.93 1.51
CA THR A 31 16.36 14.51 2.58
C THR A 31 15.71 14.49 3.96
N ASN A 32 14.37 14.53 4.02
CA ASN A 32 13.61 14.48 5.28
C ASN A 32 13.96 15.64 6.23
N GLY A 33 14.26 16.81 5.68
CA GLY A 33 14.66 17.99 6.45
C GLY A 33 16.03 17.88 7.10
N ARG A 34 16.89 16.95 6.68
CA ARG A 34 18.24 16.75 7.25
C ARG A 34 19.32 16.82 6.18
N CYS A 35 20.54 17.21 6.57
CA CYS A 35 21.71 17.09 5.73
C CYS A 35 21.99 15.60 5.49
N PRO A 36 22.19 15.15 4.24
CA PRO A 36 22.47 13.73 3.94
C PRO A 36 23.87 13.28 4.39
N ILE A 37 24.76 14.21 4.74
CA ILE A 37 26.15 13.92 5.13
C ILE A 37 26.26 13.86 6.66
N CYS A 38 26.06 14.98 7.35
CA CYS A 38 26.19 15.04 8.81
C CYS A 38 24.88 14.88 9.61
N GLY A 39 23.71 14.84 8.96
CA GLY A 39 22.42 14.69 9.65
C GLY A 39 21.85 15.95 10.31
N TRP A 40 22.52 17.10 10.19
CA TRP A 40 22.04 18.40 10.69
C TRP A 40 20.67 18.79 10.11
N ALA A 41 19.78 19.30 10.95
CA ALA A 41 18.43 19.71 10.57
C ALA A 41 18.27 21.24 10.68
N PRO A 42 17.87 21.96 9.61
CA PRO A 42 17.55 23.38 9.69
C PRO A 42 16.28 23.61 10.52
N ALA A 43 16.25 24.69 11.30
CA ALA A 43 15.07 25.08 12.04
C ALA A 43 13.88 25.35 11.09
N GLY A 44 12.77 24.65 11.29
CA GLY A 44 11.57 24.78 10.47
C GLY A 44 11.62 24.08 9.11
N ALA A 45 12.62 23.22 8.85
CA ALA A 45 12.64 22.43 7.62
C ALA A 45 11.45 21.45 7.58
N PRO A 46 10.61 21.50 6.53
CA PRO A 46 9.50 20.58 6.41
C PRO A 46 10.03 19.15 6.24
N THR A 47 9.61 18.26 7.12
CA THR A 47 9.85 16.83 6.97
C THR A 47 9.01 16.29 5.81
N ALA A 48 9.54 15.31 5.07
CA ALA A 48 8.76 14.68 4.01
C ALA A 48 7.46 14.09 4.61
N PRO A 49 6.32 14.25 3.91
CA PRO A 49 5.05 13.76 4.42
C PRO A 49 5.07 12.24 4.57
N GLY A 50 4.31 11.71 5.53
CA GLY A 50 4.35 10.29 5.93
C GLY A 50 4.12 9.30 4.80
N TRP A 51 3.27 9.63 3.82
CA TRP A 51 3.06 8.80 2.62
C TRP A 51 4.32 8.67 1.75
N MET A 52 5.15 9.73 1.70
CA MET A 52 6.40 9.72 0.94
C MET A 52 7.48 8.90 1.65
N MET A 53 7.43 8.88 2.99
CA MET A 53 8.27 7.98 3.80
C MET A 53 7.84 6.53 3.64
N ALA A 54 6.54 6.25 3.65
CA ALA A 54 5.99 4.91 3.41
C ALA A 54 6.38 4.41 2.01
N GLY A 55 6.24 5.25 0.98
CA GLY A 55 6.63 4.92 -0.39
C GLY A 55 8.13 4.65 -0.58
N ARG A 56 9.01 5.21 0.27
CA ARG A 56 10.45 4.90 0.26
C ARG A 56 10.80 3.60 0.98
N ARG A 57 10.01 3.24 2.00
CA ARG A 57 10.17 1.97 2.73
C ARG A 57 9.59 0.80 1.94
N MET A 58 8.63 1.07 1.07
CA MET A 58 8.04 0.07 0.21
C MET A 58 9.09 -0.44 -0.78
N ASP A 59 9.31 -1.75 -0.79
CA ASP A 59 10.17 -2.38 -1.76
C ASP A 59 9.45 -2.45 -3.11
N TRP A 60 9.72 -1.47 -3.96
CA TRP A 60 9.15 -1.37 -5.30
C TRP A 60 9.46 -2.60 -6.17
N GLN A 61 10.54 -3.32 -5.87
CA GLN A 61 10.88 -4.54 -6.59
C GLN A 61 9.84 -5.63 -6.32
N ILE A 62 9.43 -5.81 -5.06
CA ILE A 62 8.39 -6.79 -4.68
C ILE A 62 7.05 -6.42 -5.31
N PHE A 63 6.69 -5.13 -5.31
CA PHE A 63 5.47 -4.66 -5.98
C PHE A 63 5.50 -4.91 -7.49
N GLY A 64 6.63 -4.63 -8.14
CA GLY A 64 6.83 -4.91 -9.56
C GLY A 64 6.67 -6.39 -9.88
N LEU A 65 7.27 -7.26 -9.07
CA LEU A 65 7.15 -8.72 -9.21
C LEU A 65 5.71 -9.20 -9.00
N LEU A 66 5.01 -8.68 -8.00
CA LEU A 66 3.61 -9.01 -7.75
C LEU A 66 2.71 -8.59 -8.92
N ALA A 67 2.88 -7.36 -9.42
CA ALA A 67 2.13 -6.86 -10.56
C ALA A 67 2.39 -7.69 -11.82
N LEU A 68 3.66 -8.06 -12.07
CA LEU A 68 4.04 -8.94 -13.17
C LEU A 68 3.40 -10.34 -13.02
N ALA A 69 3.41 -10.92 -11.83
CA ALA A 69 2.79 -12.22 -11.57
C ALA A 69 1.29 -12.20 -11.84
N ILE A 70 0.58 -11.15 -11.40
CA ILE A 70 -0.85 -10.98 -11.69
C ILE A 70 -1.10 -10.83 -13.19
N LEU A 71 -0.30 -10.03 -13.88
CA LEU A 71 -0.41 -9.85 -15.33
C LEU A 71 -0.24 -11.17 -16.08
N LEU A 72 0.80 -11.94 -15.74
CA LEU A 72 1.05 -13.26 -16.32
C LEU A 72 -0.09 -14.22 -16.05
N LEU A 73 -0.66 -14.20 -14.85
CA LEU A 73 -1.81 -15.02 -14.49
C LEU A 73 -3.04 -14.65 -15.31
N LEU A 74 -3.32 -13.36 -15.50
CA LEU A 74 -4.42 -12.88 -16.36
C LEU A 74 -4.23 -13.32 -17.81
N VAL A 75 -3.02 -13.18 -18.36
CA VAL A 75 -2.69 -13.65 -19.71
C VAL A 75 -2.91 -15.16 -19.82
N GLY A 76 -2.43 -15.94 -18.83
CA GLY A 76 -2.65 -17.38 -18.78
C GLY A 76 -4.13 -17.77 -18.76
N LEU A 77 -4.95 -17.07 -17.97
CA LEU A 77 -6.40 -17.29 -17.93
C LEU A 77 -7.07 -16.96 -19.26
N ILE A 78 -6.69 -15.86 -19.92
CA ILE A 78 -7.24 -15.49 -21.23
C ILE A 78 -6.93 -16.57 -22.26
N VAL A 79 -5.68 -17.04 -22.31
CA VAL A 79 -5.26 -18.11 -23.21
C VAL A 79 -6.00 -19.41 -22.90
N ALA A 80 -6.13 -19.78 -21.63
CA ALA A 80 -6.86 -20.97 -21.20
C ALA A 80 -8.33 -20.93 -21.66
N GLN A 81 -9.02 -19.80 -21.47
CA GLN A 81 -10.39 -19.64 -21.94
C GLN A 81 -10.49 -19.69 -23.47
N ALA A 82 -9.52 -19.12 -24.19
CA ALA A 82 -9.49 -19.14 -25.65
C ALA A 82 -9.34 -20.56 -26.23
N VAL A 83 -8.64 -21.46 -25.53
CA VAL A 83 -8.50 -22.86 -25.93
C VAL A 83 -9.60 -23.77 -25.37
N GLY A 84 -10.63 -23.20 -24.72
CA GLY A 84 -11.73 -23.96 -24.13
C GLY A 84 -11.37 -24.75 -22.89
N PHE A 85 -10.26 -24.39 -22.22
CA PHE A 85 -9.88 -25.01 -20.95
C PHE A 85 -10.78 -24.50 -19.83
N THR A 86 -11.62 -25.38 -19.30
CA THR A 86 -12.42 -25.11 -18.10
C THR A 86 -11.65 -25.59 -16.86
N PRO A 87 -11.31 -24.70 -15.92
CA PRO A 87 -10.67 -25.14 -14.68
C PRO A 87 -11.62 -26.08 -13.93
N PRO A 88 -11.10 -27.16 -13.30
CA PRO A 88 -11.94 -28.05 -12.51
C PRO A 88 -12.59 -27.23 -11.39
N ALA A 89 -13.92 -27.24 -11.35
CA ALA A 89 -14.67 -26.62 -10.28
C ALA A 89 -14.22 -27.23 -8.94
N ALA A 90 -13.79 -26.37 -8.01
CA ALA A 90 -13.44 -26.81 -6.66
C ALA A 90 -14.65 -27.51 -6.06
N GLN A 91 -14.55 -28.83 -5.87
CA GLN A 91 -15.53 -29.59 -5.11
C GLN A 91 -15.39 -29.17 -3.65
N ASN A 92 -16.23 -28.24 -3.22
CA ASN A 92 -16.40 -27.93 -1.81
C ASN A 92 -17.00 -29.17 -1.13
N HIS A 93 -16.15 -30.07 -0.63
CA HIS A 93 -16.54 -31.15 0.28
C HIS A 93 -16.93 -30.56 1.63
N LEU A 94 -18.08 -29.89 1.69
CA LEU A 94 -18.76 -29.61 2.94
C LEU A 94 -19.42 -30.93 3.39
N PRO A 95 -19.09 -31.48 4.58
CA PRO A 95 -19.77 -32.65 5.10
C PRO A 95 -21.17 -32.25 5.58
N SER A 96 -22.17 -32.35 4.72
CA SER A 96 -23.58 -32.26 5.10
C SER A 96 -24.10 -33.63 5.50
N SER A 97 -23.82 -34.08 6.72
CA SER A 97 -24.63 -35.12 7.39
C SER A 97 -24.27 -35.21 8.88
N ILE A 98 -24.88 -34.36 9.71
CA ILE A 98 -25.05 -34.66 11.14
C ILE A 98 -26.39 -35.39 11.25
N ALA A 99 -26.35 -36.72 11.15
CA ALA A 99 -27.48 -37.58 11.45
C ALA A 99 -27.65 -37.66 12.98
N SER A 100 -28.37 -36.70 13.58
CA SER A 100 -28.86 -36.83 14.95
C SER A 100 -30.04 -37.81 14.96
N GLY A 101 -29.74 -39.10 15.06
CA GLY A 101 -30.70 -40.14 15.37
C GLY A 101 -31.18 -40.00 16.82
N ALA A 102 -32.21 -39.20 17.06
CA ALA A 102 -32.93 -39.19 18.32
C ALA A 102 -33.70 -40.51 18.46
N ARG A 103 -33.13 -41.46 19.20
CA ARG A 103 -33.80 -42.67 19.67
C ARG A 103 -34.87 -42.26 20.68
N THR A 104 -36.14 -42.25 20.27
CA THR A 104 -37.26 -42.28 21.21
C THR A 104 -37.33 -43.67 21.83
N ALA A 105 -36.78 -43.82 23.03
CA ALA A 105 -37.03 -44.98 23.88
C ALA A 105 -38.49 -44.94 24.33
N SER A 106 -39.37 -45.65 23.62
CA SER A 106 -40.70 -46.01 24.10
C SER A 106 -40.55 -47.25 24.97
N SER A 107 -40.62 -47.06 26.29
CA SER A 107 -40.70 -48.14 27.27
C SER A 107 -42.17 -48.48 27.50
N SER A 108 -42.64 -49.60 26.96
CA SER A 108 -43.89 -50.24 27.37
C SER A 108 -43.78 -51.77 27.33
N ARG A 109 -43.39 -52.36 28.47
CA ARG A 109 -44.03 -53.52 29.11
C ARG A 109 -43.28 -53.92 30.37
#